data_AF-A0A4R6S651-F1
#
_entry.id   AF-A0A4R6S651-F1
#
_cell.length_a   1.000
_cell.length_b   1.000
_cell.length_c   1.000
_cell.angle_alpha   90.00
_cell.angle_beta   90.00
_cell.angle_gamma   90.00
#
_symmetry.space_group_name_H-M   'P 1'
#
loop_
_entity.id
_entity.type
_entity.pdbx_description
1 polymer ?
#
loop_
_entity_poly.entity_id
_entity_poly.type
_entity_poly.pdbx_seq_one_letter_code
_entity_poly.pdbx_strand_id
1 'polypeptide(L)'
;MKPLPQDLRGVTLYVNGRLANDPEFFGVSESSYAFSYLTGYIDANYLDDLPDDVIATDRRSISWELPGASELRELLQRLLLDVSRLRRDSRQKAKKKRVESALGIDTDRWKGSIKDSGRSEAVGAVLEAVISSDSEMSDASQRAIVDGLQTIAPEYADFHWRKLHPSLQEACERQYKSEHYLEAILEGIKRYVKDVRTELGLSKDMQEINVLQSAFAEKNPKLDVIRRWATLGLTSDSEKNIRNGQREISVGLYGGFRNPIAHEEMRMLENEGVFTYQDCLDALSVLSHLRRRIES
;
A
#
# COMPACT_ATOMS: atom_id res chain seq x y z
N MET A 1 16.07 22.28 9.66
CA MET A 1 16.94 22.72 10.79
C MET A 1 18.39 22.52 10.37
N LYS A 2 19.25 23.52 10.50
CA LYS A 2 20.67 23.39 10.15
C LYS A 2 21.40 22.50 11.18
N PRO A 3 22.35 21.65 10.77
CA PRO A 3 23.23 20.92 11.69
C PRO A 3 23.91 21.84 12.70
N LEU A 4 24.23 21.31 13.88
CA LEU A 4 25.04 22.03 14.86
C LEU A 4 26.47 22.22 14.30
N PRO A 5 27.17 23.31 14.69
CA PRO A 5 28.61 23.44 14.52
C PRO A 5 29.35 22.21 15.06
N GLN A 6 30.43 21.79 14.42
CA GLN A 6 31.10 20.52 14.72
C GLN A 6 31.64 20.47 16.15
N ASP A 7 32.10 21.60 16.67
CA ASP A 7 32.60 21.83 18.02
C ASP A 7 31.52 21.77 19.11
N LEU A 8 30.23 21.80 18.74
CA LEU A 8 29.10 21.70 19.67
C LEU A 8 28.39 20.35 19.62
N ARG A 9 28.89 19.41 18.81
CA ARG A 9 28.33 18.07 18.64
C ARG A 9 28.90 17.10 19.65
N GLY A 10 28.05 16.25 20.22
CA GLY A 10 28.46 15.26 21.23
C GLY A 10 28.01 15.63 22.63
N VAL A 11 28.50 14.90 23.61
CA VAL A 11 28.14 15.12 25.01
C VAL A 11 29.36 15.59 25.78
N THR A 12 29.20 16.71 26.47
CA THR A 12 30.22 17.27 27.37
C THR A 12 30.14 16.57 28.72
N LEU A 13 31.28 16.29 29.34
CA LEU A 13 31.30 15.74 30.69
C LEU A 13 31.75 16.80 31.69
N TYR A 14 31.02 16.88 32.79
CA TYR A 14 31.33 17.70 33.94
C TYR A 14 31.59 16.82 35.15
N VAL A 15 32.49 17.26 36.02
CA VAL A 15 32.80 16.60 37.29
C VAL A 15 32.86 17.70 38.34
N ASN A 16 31.99 17.61 39.34
CA ASN A 16 31.84 18.59 40.41
C ASN A 16 31.68 20.04 39.88
N GLY A 17 30.89 20.20 38.82
CA GLY A 17 30.60 21.50 38.19
C GLY A 17 31.74 22.07 37.33
N ARG A 18 32.82 21.32 37.10
CA ARG A 18 33.93 21.72 36.23
C ARG A 18 33.97 20.85 34.99
N LEU A 19 34.32 21.43 33.84
CA LEU A 19 34.55 20.67 32.60
C LEU A 19 35.53 19.53 32.89
N ALA A 20 35.28 18.36 32.31
CA ALA A 20 36.16 17.20 32.37
C ALA A 20 36.46 16.62 30.98
N ASN A 21 35.53 16.77 30.03
CA ASN A 21 35.71 16.32 28.66
C ASN A 21 34.98 17.25 27.69
N ASP A 22 35.64 17.63 26.60
CA ASP A 22 35.00 18.34 25.50
C ASP A 22 33.86 17.49 24.88
N PRO A 23 32.92 18.10 24.14
CA PRO A 23 31.86 17.37 23.47
C PRO A 23 32.44 16.28 22.55
N GLU A 24 32.06 15.02 22.78
CA GLU A 24 32.41 13.93 21.87
C GLU A 24 31.33 12.83 21.84
N PHE A 25 31.56 11.81 21.01
CA PHE A 25 30.70 10.62 20.89
C PHE A 25 31.33 9.36 21.48
N PHE A 26 32.43 9.49 22.21
CA PHE A 26 33.08 8.44 22.98
C PHE A 26 33.47 7.19 22.15
N GLY A 27 33.65 7.34 20.84
CA GLY A 27 33.99 6.26 19.90
C GLY A 27 32.81 5.63 19.15
N VAL A 28 31.58 6.14 19.30
CA VAL A 28 30.44 5.70 18.47
C VAL A 28 30.60 6.17 17.02
N SER A 29 30.29 5.31 16.05
CA SER A 29 30.27 5.68 14.63
C SER A 29 29.27 6.80 14.34
N GLU A 30 29.78 7.92 13.81
CA GLU A 30 29.01 9.11 13.44
C GLU A 30 28.29 9.00 12.08
N SER A 31 28.19 7.80 11.50
CA SER A 31 27.62 7.58 10.16
C SER A 31 26.14 7.99 10.03
N SER A 32 25.42 8.09 11.15
CA SER A 32 24.01 8.47 11.18
C SER A 32 23.84 9.98 11.30
N TYR A 33 23.05 10.59 10.42
CA TYR A 33 22.75 12.03 10.41
C TYR A 33 22.11 12.55 11.73
N ALA A 34 21.62 11.66 12.60
CA ALA A 34 21.18 12.00 13.96
C ALA A 34 22.27 12.67 14.81
N PHE A 35 23.54 12.28 14.63
CA PHE A 35 24.68 12.80 15.41
C PHE A 35 25.01 14.27 15.08
N SER A 36 24.67 14.73 13.86
CA SER A 36 24.84 16.12 13.43
C SER A 36 24.03 17.16 14.24
N TYR A 37 23.14 16.70 15.11
CA TYR A 37 22.27 17.52 15.94
C TYR A 37 22.22 17.03 17.39
N LEU A 38 23.12 16.14 17.80
CA LEU A 38 23.19 15.65 19.17
C LEU A 38 24.14 16.56 19.95
N THR A 39 23.64 17.14 21.02
CA THR A 39 24.41 17.94 21.97
C THR A 39 23.83 17.73 23.37
N GLY A 40 24.65 17.82 24.40
CA GLY A 40 24.21 17.68 25.78
C GLY A 40 25.38 17.66 26.75
N TYR A 41 25.07 17.50 28.03
CA TYR A 41 26.08 17.31 29.06
C TYR A 41 25.66 16.27 30.07
N ILE A 42 26.63 15.65 30.75
CA ILE A 42 26.43 14.71 31.85
C ILE A 42 27.39 15.08 32.99
N ASP A 43 26.85 15.12 34.21
CA ASP A 43 27.65 15.21 35.43
C ASP A 43 28.10 13.80 35.86
N ALA A 44 29.40 13.55 35.80
CA ALA A 44 30.05 12.29 36.14
C ALA A 44 30.92 12.44 37.40
N ASN A 45 30.33 12.96 38.49
CA ASN A 45 31.04 13.33 39.73
C ASN A 45 31.91 12.19 40.31
N TYR A 46 31.52 10.93 40.10
CA TYR A 46 32.25 9.77 40.60
C TYR A 46 33.65 9.59 39.98
N LEU A 47 33.95 10.25 38.86
CA LEU A 47 35.28 10.19 38.23
C LEU A 47 36.36 10.80 39.13
N ASP A 48 36.02 11.78 39.98
CA ASP A 48 36.95 12.34 40.97
C ASP A 48 37.20 11.37 42.15
N ASP A 49 36.34 10.36 42.34
CA ASP A 49 36.46 9.36 43.41
C ASP A 49 37.22 8.09 42.96
N LEU A 50 37.64 8.01 41.70
CA LEU A 50 38.40 6.89 41.17
C LEU A 50 39.84 6.88 41.74
N PRO A 51 40.43 5.68 41.92
CA PRO A 51 41.79 5.57 42.46
C PRO A 51 42.87 6.11 41.51
N ASP A 52 42.62 6.08 40.21
CA ASP A 52 43.51 6.63 39.19
C ASP A 52 43.00 8.02 38.76
N ASP A 53 43.92 8.97 38.52
CA ASP A 53 43.56 10.27 37.93
C ASP A 53 43.25 10.10 36.45
N VAL A 54 41.97 10.00 36.13
CA VAL A 54 41.49 9.76 34.77
C VAL A 54 41.28 11.04 33.96
N ILE A 55 41.28 12.22 34.59
CA ILE A 55 40.96 13.50 33.93
C ILE A 55 42.26 14.20 33.53
N ALA A 56 42.41 14.56 32.26
CA ALA A 56 43.59 15.29 31.80
C ALA A 56 43.77 16.63 32.54
N THR A 57 45.01 17.09 32.69
CA THR A 57 45.33 18.33 33.42
C THR A 57 44.65 19.57 32.85
N ASP A 58 44.43 19.62 31.54
CA ASP A 58 43.70 20.69 30.85
C ASP A 58 42.17 20.55 30.96
N ARG A 59 41.70 19.43 31.53
CA ARG A 59 40.31 19.04 31.76
C ARG A 59 39.45 19.03 30.50
N ARG A 60 40.06 18.68 29.36
CA ARG A 60 39.37 18.56 28.06
C ARG A 60 39.24 17.13 27.56
N SER A 61 39.90 16.17 28.20
CA SER A 61 39.85 14.76 27.82
C SER A 61 39.93 13.84 29.02
N ILE A 62 39.38 12.63 28.87
CA ILE A 62 39.45 11.55 29.86
C ILE A 62 40.29 10.39 29.30
N SER A 63 41.10 9.78 30.17
CA SER A 63 41.88 8.57 29.87
C SER A 63 40.99 7.34 29.88
N TRP A 64 40.29 7.12 28.77
CA TRP A 64 39.28 6.07 28.61
C TRP A 64 39.75 4.62 28.74
N GLU A 65 41.06 4.38 28.70
CA GLU A 65 41.65 3.04 28.83
C GLU A 65 41.83 2.61 30.30
N LEU A 66 41.67 3.52 31.26
CA LEU A 66 41.81 3.23 32.68
C LEU A 66 40.56 2.54 33.27
N PRO A 67 40.74 1.64 34.26
CA PRO A 67 39.62 1.00 34.96
C PRO A 67 38.65 2.05 35.55
N GLY A 68 37.34 1.85 35.36
CA GLY A 68 36.29 2.79 35.81
C GLY A 68 35.91 3.88 34.80
N ALA A 69 36.88 4.44 34.06
CA ALA A 69 36.60 5.33 32.93
C ALA A 69 36.10 4.54 31.71
N SER A 70 36.66 3.35 31.47
CA SER A 70 36.20 2.45 30.40
C SER A 70 34.74 2.01 30.57
N GLU A 71 34.32 1.71 31.80
CA GLU A 71 32.93 1.36 32.12
C GLU A 71 31.96 2.51 31.81
N LEU A 72 32.37 3.75 32.13
CA LEU A 72 31.60 4.95 31.76
C LEU A 72 31.45 5.06 30.26
N ARG A 73 32.56 4.90 29.53
CA ARG A 73 32.60 5.02 28.08
C ARG A 73 31.64 4.03 27.43
N GLU A 74 31.64 2.77 27.85
CA GLU A 74 30.71 1.76 27.34
C GLU A 74 29.24 2.09 27.63
N LEU A 75 28.96 2.64 28.81
CA LEU A 75 27.61 3.11 29.16
C LEU A 75 27.18 4.29 28.26
N LEU A 76 28.05 5.29 28.10
CA LEU A 76 27.80 6.47 27.28
C LEU A 76 27.61 6.10 25.81
N GLN A 77 28.40 5.17 25.27
CA GLN A 77 28.23 4.65 23.92
C GLN A 77 26.84 4.02 23.72
N ARG A 78 26.40 3.16 24.66
CA ARG A 78 25.06 2.57 24.63
C ARG A 78 23.96 3.61 24.69
N LEU A 79 24.07 4.58 25.61
CA LEU A 79 23.11 5.69 25.73
C LEU A 79 23.02 6.51 24.43
N LEU A 80 24.15 6.84 23.81
CA LEU A 80 24.18 7.58 22.54
C LEU A 80 23.50 6.82 21.40
N LEU A 81 23.72 5.50 21.32
CA LEU A 81 23.08 4.64 20.32
C LEU A 81 21.56 4.57 20.55
N ASP A 82 21.12 4.43 21.80
CA ASP A 82 19.69 4.40 22.16
C ASP A 82 19.01 5.74 21.86
N VAL A 83 19.62 6.87 22.23
CA VAL A 83 19.10 8.22 21.92
C VAL A 83 19.00 8.42 20.40
N SER A 84 20.01 7.98 19.65
CA SER A 84 20.01 8.06 18.19
C SER A 84 18.87 7.24 17.58
N ARG A 85 18.63 6.01 18.07
CA ARG A 85 17.50 5.17 17.65
C ARG A 85 16.16 5.83 17.96
N LEU A 86 15.95 6.26 19.22
CA LEU A 86 14.72 6.93 19.65
C LEU A 86 14.40 8.17 18.79
N ARG A 87 15.43 8.95 18.45
CA ARG A 87 15.28 10.12 17.58
C ARG A 87 14.90 9.74 16.15
N ARG A 88 15.51 8.71 15.56
CA ARG A 88 15.16 8.21 14.22
C ARG A 88 13.70 7.76 14.19
N ASP A 89 13.30 6.92 15.13
CA ASP A 89 11.94 6.39 15.24
C ASP A 89 10.91 7.52 15.40
N SER A 90 11.19 8.50 16.28
CA SER A 90 10.32 9.65 16.50
C SER A 90 10.16 10.51 15.23
N ARG A 91 11.26 10.76 14.50
CA ARG A 91 11.20 11.52 13.24
C ARG A 91 10.50 10.76 12.14
N GLN A 92 10.73 9.46 12.00
CA GLN A 92 10.03 8.63 11.02
C GLN A 92 8.52 8.63 11.30
N LYS A 93 8.10 8.46 12.56
CA LYS A 93 6.67 8.54 12.97
C LYS A 93 6.07 9.92 12.68
N ALA A 94 6.78 11.00 13.02
CA ALA A 94 6.32 12.36 12.75
C ALA A 94 6.19 12.63 11.25
N LYS A 95 7.16 12.13 10.46
CA LYS A 95 7.17 12.27 9.00
C LYS A 95 6.07 11.45 8.35
N LYS A 96 5.86 10.19 8.78
CA LYS A 96 4.72 9.33 8.39
C LYS A 96 3.41 10.06 8.62
N LYS A 97 3.16 10.49 9.87
CA LYS A 97 1.92 11.20 10.24
C LYS A 97 1.70 12.47 9.41
N ARG A 98 2.77 13.21 9.12
CA ARG A 98 2.70 14.42 8.28
C ARG A 98 2.35 14.08 6.83
N VAL A 99 2.98 13.05 6.25
CA VAL A 99 2.69 12.56 4.89
C VAL A 99 1.24 12.09 4.82
N GLU A 100 0.81 11.25 5.77
CA GLU A 100 -0.56 10.74 5.88
C GLU A 100 -1.59 11.87 5.99
N SER A 101 -1.34 12.86 6.84
CA SER A 101 -2.25 14.01 7.02
C SER A 101 -2.29 14.92 5.79
N ALA A 102 -1.15 15.14 5.13
CA ALA A 102 -1.07 16.02 3.96
C ALA A 102 -1.71 15.41 2.70
N LEU A 103 -1.71 14.08 2.61
CA LEU A 103 -2.21 13.33 1.47
C LEU A 103 -3.59 12.70 1.73
N GLY A 104 -4.05 12.68 2.98
CA GLY A 104 -5.30 12.04 3.36
C GLY A 104 -5.26 10.51 3.20
N ILE A 105 -4.11 9.90 3.42
CA ILE A 105 -3.88 8.46 3.24
C ILE A 105 -3.47 7.81 4.56
N ASP A 106 -3.79 6.52 4.68
CA ASP A 106 -3.18 5.64 5.68
C ASP A 106 -2.26 4.68 4.93
N THR A 107 -0.96 4.76 5.21
CA THR A 107 0.05 4.01 4.45
C THR A 107 0.00 2.51 4.72
N ASP A 108 -0.37 2.10 5.93
CA ASP A 108 -0.47 0.70 6.30
C ASP A 108 -1.72 0.07 5.68
N ARG A 109 -2.84 0.80 5.76
CA ARG A 109 -4.09 0.41 5.10
C ARG A 109 -3.92 0.32 3.59
N TRP A 110 -3.24 1.29 2.98
CA TRP A 110 -2.99 1.28 1.54
C TRP A 110 -2.15 0.05 1.15
N LYS A 111 -1.02 -0.20 1.83
CA LYS A 111 -0.23 -1.42 1.60
C LYS A 111 -1.07 -2.69 1.75
N GLY A 112 -1.84 -2.79 2.83
CA GLY A 112 -2.67 -3.96 3.15
C GLY A 112 -3.85 -4.17 2.19
N SER A 113 -4.30 -3.13 1.50
CA SER A 113 -5.39 -3.21 0.52
C SER A 113 -4.99 -3.86 -0.81
N ILE A 114 -3.68 -4.01 -1.07
CA ILE A 114 -3.13 -4.67 -2.26
C ILE A 114 -2.87 -6.13 -1.91
N LYS A 115 -3.56 -7.06 -2.57
CA LYS A 115 -3.51 -8.51 -2.28
C LYS A 115 -2.34 -9.20 -2.97
N ASP A 116 -1.87 -8.68 -4.10
CA ASP A 116 -0.62 -9.17 -4.69
C ASP A 116 0.57 -8.83 -3.77
N SER A 117 1.18 -9.85 -3.19
CA SER A 117 2.23 -9.69 -2.18
C SER A 117 3.47 -8.97 -2.73
N GLY A 118 3.88 -9.27 -3.96
CA GLY A 118 5.04 -8.63 -4.59
C GLY A 118 4.83 -7.14 -4.81
N ARG A 119 3.64 -6.75 -5.28
CA ARG A 119 3.28 -5.34 -5.49
C ARG A 119 3.01 -4.61 -4.18
N SER A 120 2.38 -5.26 -3.20
CA SER A 120 2.19 -4.71 -1.86
C SER A 120 3.54 -4.38 -1.21
N GLU A 121 4.50 -5.30 -1.27
CA GLU A 121 5.85 -5.06 -0.75
C GLU A 121 6.58 -3.97 -1.53
N ALA A 122 6.46 -3.93 -2.86
CA ALA A 122 7.07 -2.87 -3.66
C ALA A 122 6.52 -1.47 -3.31
N VAL A 123 5.19 -1.34 -3.15
CA VAL A 123 4.55 -0.09 -2.69
C VAL A 123 5.05 0.26 -1.29
N GLY A 124 5.11 -0.71 -0.38
CA GLY A 124 5.63 -0.54 0.98
C GLY A 124 7.06 -0.01 1.01
N ALA A 125 7.96 -0.60 0.20
CA ALA A 125 9.36 -0.20 0.12
C ALA A 125 9.52 1.25 -0.38
N VAL A 126 8.73 1.68 -1.37
CA VAL A 126 8.74 3.07 -1.85
C VAL A 126 8.24 4.02 -0.76
N LEU A 127 7.13 3.67 -0.09
CA LEU A 127 6.60 4.49 1.01
C LEU A 127 7.61 4.60 2.16
N GLU A 128 8.26 3.52 2.53
CA GLU A 128 9.29 3.50 3.57
C GLU A 128 10.49 4.38 3.18
N ALA A 129 10.97 4.28 1.94
CA ALA A 129 12.07 5.11 1.46
C ALA A 129 11.73 6.60 1.49
N VAL A 130 10.49 6.97 1.12
CA VAL A 130 10.00 8.36 1.16
C VAL A 130 9.87 8.87 2.61
N ILE A 131 9.39 8.01 3.51
CA ILE A 131 9.11 8.34 4.92
C ILE A 131 10.36 8.23 5.81
N SER A 132 11.42 7.59 5.33
CA SER A 132 12.67 7.41 6.06
C SER A 132 13.19 8.71 6.66
N SER A 133 13.67 8.63 7.92
CA SER A 133 14.26 9.76 8.63
C SER A 133 15.55 10.26 7.98
N ASP A 134 16.19 9.41 7.18
CA ASP A 134 17.47 9.69 6.54
C ASP A 134 17.30 10.28 5.13
N SER A 135 16.07 10.36 4.62
CA SER A 135 15.81 11.01 3.33
C SER A 135 15.96 12.53 3.45
N GLU A 136 16.89 13.12 2.69
CA GLU A 136 17.04 14.57 2.53
C GLU A 136 16.00 15.20 1.58
N MET A 137 15.05 14.42 1.09
CA MET A 137 14.04 14.87 0.14
C MET A 137 13.19 16.01 0.70
N SER A 138 12.92 17.01 -0.13
CA SER A 138 11.96 18.07 0.20
C SER A 138 10.55 17.50 0.34
N ASP A 139 9.70 18.17 1.13
CA ASP A 139 8.30 17.80 1.31
C ASP A 139 7.54 17.78 -0.04
N ALA A 140 7.88 18.68 -0.97
CA ALA A 140 7.30 18.73 -2.31
C ALA A 140 7.67 17.50 -3.15
N SER A 141 8.95 17.07 -3.09
CA SER A 141 9.42 15.87 -3.80
C SER A 141 8.79 14.60 -3.22
N GLN A 142 8.67 14.52 -1.89
CA GLN A 142 7.99 13.41 -1.22
C GLN A 142 6.54 13.31 -1.69
N ARG A 143 5.82 14.44 -1.69
CA ARG A 143 4.43 14.50 -2.15
C ARG A 143 4.29 14.02 -3.60
N ALA A 144 5.13 14.52 -4.51
CA ALA A 144 5.08 14.15 -5.91
C ALA A 144 5.30 12.64 -6.15
N ILE A 145 6.20 12.01 -5.39
CA ILE A 145 6.41 10.55 -5.46
C ILE A 145 5.19 9.81 -4.98
N VAL A 146 4.61 10.21 -3.85
CA VAL A 146 3.43 9.52 -3.31
C VAL A 146 2.23 9.71 -4.21
N ASP A 147 1.97 10.91 -4.73
CA ASP A 147 0.89 11.19 -5.69
C ASP A 147 1.07 10.35 -6.97
N GLY A 148 2.30 10.27 -7.48
CA GLY A 148 2.64 9.41 -8.62
C GLY A 148 2.40 7.93 -8.32
N LEU A 149 2.78 7.46 -7.13
CA LEU A 149 2.56 6.09 -6.70
C LEU A 149 1.06 5.78 -6.54
N GLN A 150 0.27 6.70 -5.96
CA GLN A 150 -1.18 6.57 -5.88
C GLN A 150 -1.84 6.50 -7.26
N THR A 151 -1.32 7.22 -8.23
CA THR A 151 -1.82 7.19 -9.62
C THR A 151 -1.61 5.80 -10.25
N ILE A 152 -0.49 5.15 -9.95
CA ILE A 152 -0.13 3.84 -10.52
C ILE A 152 -0.81 2.70 -9.74
N ALA A 153 -0.79 2.79 -8.42
CA ALA A 153 -1.20 1.74 -7.50
C ALA A 153 -2.02 2.32 -6.33
N PRO A 154 -3.25 2.82 -6.56
CA PRO A 154 -4.09 3.37 -5.49
C PRO A 154 -4.47 2.32 -4.43
N GLU A 155 -5.18 2.72 -3.36
CA GLU A 155 -5.80 1.72 -2.48
C GLU A 155 -6.64 0.73 -3.29
N TYR A 156 -6.60 -0.56 -2.93
CA TYR A 156 -7.27 -1.64 -3.66
C TYR A 156 -6.80 -1.76 -5.12
N ALA A 157 -5.51 -1.52 -5.37
CA ALA A 157 -4.94 -1.41 -6.71
C ALA A 157 -5.31 -2.57 -7.65
N ASP A 158 -5.36 -3.81 -7.15
CA ASP A 158 -5.73 -5.00 -7.91
C ASP A 158 -7.07 -4.87 -8.64
N PHE A 159 -8.05 -4.23 -7.99
CA PHE A 159 -9.36 -3.93 -8.56
C PHE A 159 -9.28 -2.86 -9.64
N HIS A 160 -8.53 -1.78 -9.38
CA HIS A 160 -8.33 -0.69 -10.33
C HIS A 160 -7.58 -1.13 -11.59
N TRP A 161 -6.62 -2.06 -11.46
CA TRP A 161 -5.86 -2.61 -12.58
C TRP A 161 -6.70 -3.47 -13.52
N ARG A 162 -7.83 -4.03 -13.06
CA ARG A 162 -8.77 -4.72 -13.94
C ARG A 162 -9.48 -3.78 -14.92
N LYS A 163 -9.42 -2.46 -14.68
CA LYS A 163 -10.02 -1.42 -15.53
C LYS A 163 -11.49 -1.70 -15.82
N LEU A 164 -12.23 -2.15 -14.81
CA LEU A 164 -13.62 -2.56 -14.96
C LEU A 164 -14.46 -1.44 -15.59
N HIS A 165 -15.47 -1.83 -16.37
CA HIS A 165 -16.45 -0.91 -16.93
C HIS A 165 -17.13 -0.13 -15.78
N PRO A 166 -17.27 1.22 -15.87
CA PRO A 166 -17.73 2.04 -14.75
C PRO A 166 -19.01 1.57 -14.08
N SER A 167 -20.03 1.17 -14.87
CA SER A 167 -21.28 0.61 -14.33
C SER A 167 -21.06 -0.61 -13.43
N LEU A 168 -20.17 -1.53 -13.82
CA LEU A 168 -19.86 -2.71 -13.01
C LEU A 168 -19.01 -2.34 -11.81
N GLN A 169 -18.02 -1.47 -12.00
CA GLN A 169 -17.16 -1.00 -10.92
C GLN A 169 -18.00 -0.40 -9.79
N GLU A 170 -18.92 0.51 -10.11
CA GLU A 170 -19.86 1.12 -9.15
C GLU A 170 -20.66 0.06 -8.37
N ALA A 171 -21.12 -1.00 -9.05
CA ALA A 171 -21.94 -2.03 -8.43
C ALA A 171 -21.17 -2.92 -7.44
N CYS A 172 -19.93 -3.28 -7.76
CA CYS A 172 -19.16 -4.26 -6.99
C CYS A 172 -18.16 -3.66 -6.01
N GLU A 173 -17.81 -2.38 -6.14
CA GLU A 173 -16.75 -1.71 -5.36
C GLU A 173 -16.93 -1.83 -3.85
N ARG A 174 -18.15 -1.62 -3.34
CA ARG A 174 -18.42 -1.69 -1.89
C ARG A 174 -18.06 -3.05 -1.32
N GLN A 175 -18.55 -4.12 -1.94
CA GLN A 175 -18.30 -5.48 -1.46
C GLN A 175 -16.84 -5.88 -1.63
N TYR A 176 -16.22 -5.49 -2.75
CA TYR A 176 -14.80 -5.71 -2.97
C TYR A 176 -13.93 -5.07 -1.88
N LYS A 177 -14.18 -3.80 -1.54
CA LYS A 177 -13.44 -3.08 -0.50
C LYS A 177 -13.68 -3.62 0.91
N SER A 178 -14.79 -4.32 1.12
CA SER A 178 -15.10 -5.04 2.36
C SER A 178 -14.59 -6.49 2.36
N GLU A 179 -13.78 -6.88 1.38
CA GLU A 179 -13.23 -8.24 1.23
C GLU A 179 -14.29 -9.34 1.00
N HIS A 180 -15.50 -8.96 0.58
CA HIS A 180 -16.60 -9.86 0.22
C HIS A 180 -16.60 -10.10 -1.29
N TYR A 181 -15.66 -10.93 -1.77
CA TYR A 181 -15.38 -11.06 -3.21
C TYR A 181 -16.46 -11.82 -3.98
N LEU A 182 -17.09 -12.83 -3.36
CA LEU A 182 -18.22 -13.56 -3.97
C LEU A 182 -19.43 -12.65 -4.13
N GLU A 183 -19.72 -11.81 -3.13
CA GLU A 183 -20.78 -10.82 -3.21
C GLU A 183 -20.45 -9.73 -4.24
N ALA A 184 -19.17 -9.36 -4.39
CA ALA A 184 -18.74 -8.41 -5.41
C ALA A 184 -19.06 -8.91 -6.82
N ILE A 185 -18.75 -10.17 -7.14
CA ILE A 185 -19.11 -10.75 -8.46
C ILE A 185 -20.62 -10.88 -8.62
N LEU A 186 -21.38 -11.23 -7.58
CA LEU A 186 -22.84 -11.26 -7.64
C LEU A 186 -23.44 -9.89 -7.98
N GLU A 187 -22.99 -8.83 -7.32
CA GLU A 187 -23.44 -7.46 -7.62
C GLU A 187 -23.03 -7.04 -9.04
N GLY A 188 -21.84 -7.44 -9.49
CA GLY A 188 -21.42 -7.27 -10.88
C GLY A 188 -22.39 -7.94 -11.86
N ILE A 189 -22.72 -9.23 -11.67
CA ILE A 189 -23.61 -9.98 -12.56
C ILE A 189 -25.02 -9.38 -12.56
N LYS A 190 -25.57 -9.02 -11.39
CA LYS A 190 -26.86 -8.32 -11.29
C LYS A 190 -26.86 -7.03 -12.08
N ARG A 191 -25.78 -6.23 -11.95
CA ARG A 191 -25.63 -4.98 -12.72
C ARG A 191 -25.55 -5.24 -14.21
N TYR A 192 -24.76 -6.22 -14.66
CA TYR A 192 -24.68 -6.58 -16.07
C TYR A 192 -26.06 -6.95 -16.65
N VAL A 193 -26.80 -7.82 -15.96
CA VAL A 193 -28.16 -8.21 -16.38
C VAL A 193 -29.09 -7.00 -16.39
N LYS A 194 -29.03 -6.13 -15.38
CA LYS A 194 -29.81 -4.89 -15.32
C LYS A 194 -29.50 -3.99 -16.52
N ASP A 195 -28.23 -3.82 -16.86
CA ASP A 195 -27.83 -2.99 -17.99
C ASP A 195 -28.35 -3.55 -19.33
N VAL A 196 -28.30 -4.87 -19.53
CA VAL A 196 -28.90 -5.53 -20.70
C VAL A 196 -30.42 -5.34 -20.73
N ARG A 197 -31.11 -5.46 -19.58
CA ARG A 197 -32.55 -5.18 -19.50
C ARG A 197 -32.88 -3.76 -19.91
N THR A 198 -32.11 -2.79 -19.42
CA THR A 198 -32.31 -1.37 -19.72
C THR A 198 -32.11 -1.08 -21.20
N GLU A 199 -31.05 -1.61 -21.82
CA GLU A 199 -30.77 -1.42 -23.25
C GLU A 199 -31.90 -1.94 -24.15
N LEU A 200 -32.52 -3.06 -23.74
CA LEU A 200 -33.55 -3.75 -24.52
C LEU A 200 -34.99 -3.44 -24.10
N GLY A 201 -35.20 -2.61 -23.07
CA GLY A 201 -36.53 -2.35 -22.52
C GLY A 201 -37.25 -3.60 -22.00
N LEU A 202 -36.52 -4.58 -21.46
CA LEU A 202 -37.09 -5.84 -20.99
C LEU A 202 -37.74 -5.71 -19.60
N SER A 203 -38.79 -6.50 -19.35
CA SER A 203 -39.49 -6.51 -18.06
C SER A 203 -38.55 -6.87 -16.90
N LYS A 204 -38.78 -6.25 -15.74
CA LYS A 204 -38.08 -6.56 -14.49
C LYS A 204 -38.40 -7.97 -13.99
N ASP A 205 -39.59 -8.50 -14.32
CA ASP A 205 -40.04 -9.83 -13.88
C ASP A 205 -39.44 -10.96 -14.73
N MET A 206 -38.81 -10.63 -15.86
CA MET A 206 -38.12 -11.61 -16.68
C MET A 206 -36.93 -12.17 -15.91
N GLN A 207 -36.86 -13.49 -15.73
CA GLN A 207 -35.73 -14.15 -15.07
C GLN A 207 -34.40 -13.76 -15.72
N GLU A 208 -33.37 -13.54 -14.89
CA GLU A 208 -32.07 -13.02 -15.31
C GLU A 208 -31.43 -13.86 -16.43
N ILE A 209 -31.51 -15.19 -16.33
CA ILE A 209 -30.98 -16.08 -17.35
C ILE A 209 -31.68 -15.91 -18.70
N ASN A 210 -33.01 -15.71 -18.69
CA ASN A 210 -33.81 -15.52 -19.89
C ASN A 210 -33.51 -14.17 -20.55
N VAL A 211 -33.15 -13.14 -19.76
CA VAL A 211 -32.65 -11.86 -20.29
C VAL A 211 -31.40 -12.09 -21.13
N LEU A 212 -30.40 -12.77 -20.57
CA LEU A 212 -29.12 -13.01 -21.26
C LEU A 212 -29.30 -13.88 -22.51
N GLN A 213 -30.07 -14.97 -22.39
CA GLN A 213 -30.33 -15.87 -23.51
C GLN A 213 -31.09 -15.20 -24.65
N SER A 214 -32.12 -14.40 -24.36
CA SER A 214 -32.92 -13.74 -25.38
C SER A 214 -32.22 -12.50 -25.98
N ALA A 215 -31.39 -11.81 -25.21
CA ALA A 215 -30.62 -10.67 -25.71
C ALA A 215 -29.64 -11.08 -26.82
N PHE A 216 -28.92 -12.19 -26.61
CA PHE A 216 -27.84 -12.65 -27.49
C PHE A 216 -28.18 -13.96 -28.21
N ALA A 217 -29.46 -14.21 -28.49
CA ALA A 217 -29.90 -15.43 -29.17
C ALA A 217 -29.22 -15.62 -30.54
N GLU A 218 -28.87 -16.85 -30.90
CA GLU A 218 -28.25 -17.15 -32.21
C GLU A 218 -29.19 -16.79 -33.37
N LYS A 219 -30.49 -17.03 -33.20
CA LYS A 219 -31.52 -16.63 -34.15
C LYS A 219 -32.24 -15.40 -33.61
N ASN A 220 -32.29 -14.34 -34.40
CA ASN A 220 -32.94 -13.06 -34.08
C ASN A 220 -32.46 -12.46 -32.73
N PRO A 221 -31.16 -12.18 -32.57
CA PRO A 221 -30.67 -11.52 -31.36
C PRO A 221 -31.35 -10.16 -31.20
N LYS A 222 -31.76 -9.83 -29.97
CA LYS A 222 -32.29 -8.50 -29.64
C LYS A 222 -31.19 -7.44 -29.58
N LEU A 223 -29.94 -7.85 -29.28
CA LEU A 223 -28.78 -6.99 -29.22
C LEU A 223 -27.66 -7.55 -30.11
N ASP A 224 -27.18 -6.73 -31.06
CA ASP A 224 -26.04 -7.10 -31.89
C ASP A 224 -24.74 -6.47 -31.39
N VAL A 225 -23.91 -7.28 -30.74
CA VAL A 225 -22.62 -6.87 -30.16
C VAL A 225 -21.51 -6.60 -31.16
N ILE A 226 -21.74 -6.86 -32.45
CA ILE A 226 -20.75 -6.55 -33.49
C ILE A 226 -21.12 -5.34 -34.34
N ARG A 227 -22.26 -4.69 -34.07
CA ARG A 227 -22.79 -3.58 -34.88
C ARG A 227 -21.78 -2.47 -35.16
N ARG A 228 -20.94 -2.12 -34.17
CA ARG A 228 -19.88 -1.10 -34.29
C ARG A 228 -18.81 -1.44 -35.34
N TRP A 229 -18.69 -2.70 -35.72
CA TRP A 229 -17.70 -3.21 -36.67
C TRP A 229 -18.35 -3.70 -37.96
N ALA A 230 -19.63 -3.40 -38.20
CA ALA A 230 -20.38 -3.88 -39.37
C ALA A 230 -19.73 -3.48 -40.72
N THR A 231 -18.95 -2.39 -40.75
CA THR A 231 -18.29 -1.90 -41.98
C THR A 231 -16.95 -2.58 -42.28
N LEU A 232 -16.40 -3.40 -41.37
CA LEU A 232 -15.10 -4.05 -41.56
C LEU A 232 -15.13 -5.23 -42.53
N GLY A 233 -16.31 -5.69 -42.94
CA GLY A 233 -16.45 -6.82 -43.86
C GLY A 233 -15.95 -8.14 -43.28
N LEU A 234 -16.28 -8.41 -42.00
CA LEU A 234 -15.97 -9.69 -41.37
C LEU A 234 -16.68 -10.84 -42.09
N THR A 235 -16.09 -12.04 -42.06
CA THR A 235 -16.77 -13.23 -42.61
C THR A 235 -18.01 -13.57 -41.78
N SER A 236 -19.05 -14.10 -42.43
CA SER A 236 -20.30 -14.48 -41.75
C SER A 236 -20.06 -15.43 -40.57
N ASP A 237 -19.11 -16.36 -40.71
CA ASP A 237 -18.75 -17.30 -39.64
C ASP A 237 -18.09 -16.59 -38.45
N SER A 238 -17.17 -15.65 -38.69
CA SER A 238 -16.54 -14.88 -37.62
C SER A 238 -17.57 -14.04 -36.86
N GLU A 239 -18.48 -13.39 -37.58
CA GLU A 239 -19.54 -12.61 -36.98
C GLU A 239 -20.46 -13.47 -36.10
N LYS A 240 -20.86 -14.65 -36.63
CA LYS A 240 -21.67 -15.63 -35.90
C LYS A 240 -20.96 -16.09 -34.62
N ASN A 241 -19.68 -16.42 -34.71
CA ASN A 241 -18.89 -16.89 -33.57
C ASN A 241 -18.74 -15.83 -32.48
N ILE A 242 -18.58 -14.55 -32.84
CA ILE A 242 -18.50 -13.47 -31.85
C ILE A 242 -19.85 -13.30 -31.11
N ARG A 243 -20.96 -13.33 -31.85
CA ARG A 243 -22.31 -13.25 -31.24
C ARG A 243 -22.60 -14.44 -30.32
N ASN A 244 -22.30 -15.65 -30.78
CA ASN A 244 -22.47 -16.87 -29.98
C ASN A 244 -21.56 -16.86 -28.74
N GLY A 245 -20.31 -16.44 -28.90
CA GLY A 245 -19.36 -16.32 -27.78
C GLY A 245 -19.85 -15.34 -26.72
N GLN A 246 -20.40 -14.19 -27.11
CA GLN A 246 -21.03 -13.26 -26.17
C GLN A 246 -22.13 -13.95 -25.34
N ARG A 247 -23.03 -14.69 -25.99
CA ARG A 247 -24.10 -15.42 -25.32
C ARG A 247 -23.55 -16.46 -24.35
N GLU A 248 -22.66 -17.31 -24.83
CA GLU A 248 -22.16 -18.48 -24.11
C GLU A 248 -21.32 -18.08 -22.89
N ILE A 249 -20.47 -17.06 -23.02
CA ILE A 249 -19.69 -16.56 -21.88
C ILE A 249 -20.62 -15.86 -20.86
N SER A 250 -21.61 -15.08 -21.31
CA SER A 250 -22.59 -14.46 -20.40
C SER A 250 -23.38 -15.49 -19.61
N VAL A 251 -23.90 -16.52 -20.29
CA VAL A 251 -24.63 -17.63 -19.65
C VAL A 251 -23.71 -18.47 -18.78
N GLY A 252 -22.48 -18.71 -19.22
CA GLY A 252 -21.45 -19.45 -18.49
C GLY A 252 -21.06 -18.77 -17.19
N LEU A 253 -20.84 -17.45 -17.16
CA LEU A 253 -20.59 -16.70 -15.93
C LEU A 253 -21.80 -16.74 -14.98
N TYR A 254 -23.01 -16.61 -15.51
CA TYR A 254 -24.22 -16.72 -14.70
C TYR A 254 -24.37 -18.11 -14.07
N GLY A 255 -24.23 -19.16 -14.87
CA GLY A 255 -24.36 -20.55 -14.43
C GLY A 255 -23.20 -21.02 -13.56
N GLY A 256 -21.99 -20.56 -13.84
CA GLY A 256 -20.75 -21.00 -13.18
C GLY A 256 -20.39 -20.24 -11.91
N PHE A 257 -20.77 -18.96 -11.79
CA PHE A 257 -20.53 -18.17 -10.57
C PHE A 257 -21.83 -17.87 -9.84
N ARG A 258 -22.78 -17.18 -10.48
CA ARG A 258 -23.98 -16.69 -9.78
C ARG A 258 -24.79 -17.83 -9.18
N ASN A 259 -25.02 -18.92 -9.92
CA ASN A 259 -25.85 -20.01 -9.42
C ASN A 259 -25.23 -20.73 -8.21
N PRO A 260 -23.97 -21.23 -8.24
CA PRO A 260 -23.35 -21.83 -7.07
C PRO A 260 -23.31 -20.89 -5.86
N ILE A 261 -22.90 -19.63 -6.04
CA ILE A 261 -22.80 -18.65 -4.95
C ILE A 261 -24.18 -18.37 -4.33
N ALA A 262 -25.27 -18.41 -5.12
CA ALA A 262 -26.62 -18.19 -4.61
C ALA A 262 -27.24 -19.43 -3.94
N HIS A 263 -26.71 -20.63 -4.20
CA HIS A 263 -27.32 -21.90 -3.76
C HIS A 263 -26.56 -22.55 -2.60
N GLU A 264 -25.27 -22.26 -2.46
CA GLU A 264 -24.38 -22.83 -1.44
C GLU A 264 -24.01 -21.81 -0.36
N GLU A 265 -23.44 -22.28 0.77
CA GLU A 265 -22.90 -21.40 1.81
C GLU A 265 -21.60 -20.74 1.32
N MET A 266 -21.60 -19.39 1.20
CA MET A 266 -20.45 -18.64 0.67
C MET A 266 -19.15 -18.92 1.43
N ARG A 267 -19.20 -19.04 2.77
CA ARG A 267 -18.02 -19.34 3.59
C ARG A 267 -17.38 -20.68 3.24
N MET A 268 -18.19 -21.68 2.89
CA MET A 268 -17.68 -22.98 2.46
C MET A 268 -16.99 -22.84 1.10
N LEU A 269 -17.61 -22.14 0.14
CA LEU A 269 -17.01 -21.90 -1.17
C LEU A 269 -15.66 -21.17 -1.08
N GLU A 270 -15.52 -20.22 -0.15
CA GLU A 270 -14.28 -19.48 0.11
C GLU A 270 -13.23 -20.34 0.79
N ASN A 271 -13.57 -20.99 1.92
CA ASN A 271 -12.61 -21.74 2.73
C ASN A 271 -12.06 -22.98 2.02
N GLU A 272 -12.89 -23.64 1.23
CA GLU A 272 -12.49 -24.81 0.44
C GLU A 272 -11.79 -24.42 -0.88
N GLY A 273 -11.68 -23.12 -1.18
CA GLY A 273 -11.01 -22.62 -2.37
C GLY A 273 -11.74 -22.94 -3.68
N VAL A 274 -13.06 -23.16 -3.63
CA VAL A 274 -13.90 -23.38 -4.82
C VAL A 274 -13.89 -22.15 -5.72
N PHE A 275 -13.91 -20.98 -5.10
CA PHE A 275 -13.69 -19.70 -5.77
C PHE A 275 -12.63 -18.92 -5.02
N THR A 276 -11.50 -18.69 -5.66
CA THR A 276 -10.44 -17.87 -5.11
C THR A 276 -10.71 -16.38 -5.34
N TYR A 277 -9.98 -15.54 -4.62
CA TYR A 277 -9.92 -14.10 -4.89
C TYR A 277 -9.61 -13.79 -6.37
N GLN A 278 -8.68 -14.54 -6.96
CA GLN A 278 -8.28 -14.36 -8.36
C GLN A 278 -9.39 -14.77 -9.33
N ASP A 279 -10.11 -15.87 -9.06
CA ASP A 279 -11.26 -16.28 -9.87
C ASP A 279 -12.34 -15.20 -9.90
N CYS A 280 -12.61 -14.56 -8.75
CA CYS A 280 -13.57 -13.47 -8.65
C CYS A 280 -13.16 -12.25 -9.48
N LEU A 281 -11.88 -11.86 -9.42
CA LEU A 281 -11.36 -10.74 -10.22
C LEU A 281 -11.34 -11.04 -11.73
N ASP A 282 -11.03 -12.28 -12.11
CA ASP A 282 -11.04 -12.71 -13.50
C ASP A 282 -12.47 -12.75 -14.05
N ALA A 283 -13.43 -13.25 -13.26
CA ALA A 283 -14.84 -13.21 -13.60
C ALA A 283 -15.34 -11.77 -13.79
N LEU A 284 -14.98 -10.84 -12.89
CA LEU A 284 -15.32 -9.42 -13.04
C LEU A 284 -14.71 -8.80 -14.31
N SER A 285 -13.49 -9.21 -14.66
CA SER A 285 -12.79 -8.74 -15.86
C SER A 285 -13.47 -9.22 -17.15
N VAL A 286 -13.88 -10.50 -17.20
CA VAL A 286 -14.65 -11.06 -18.33
C VAL A 286 -16.03 -10.41 -18.40
N LEU A 287 -16.71 -10.25 -17.28
CA LEU A 287 -18.01 -9.56 -17.22
C LEU A 287 -17.90 -8.11 -17.73
N SER A 288 -16.83 -7.42 -17.37
CA SER A 288 -16.53 -6.08 -17.87
C SER A 288 -16.28 -6.05 -19.38
N HIS A 289 -15.63 -7.06 -19.94
CA HIS A 289 -15.48 -7.17 -21.38
C HIS A 289 -16.85 -7.31 -22.07
N LEU A 290 -17.69 -8.23 -21.56
CA LEU A 290 -19.05 -8.45 -22.08
C LEU A 290 -19.93 -7.20 -21.97
N ARG A 291 -19.78 -6.43 -20.89
CA ARG A 291 -20.53 -5.18 -20.69
C ARG A 291 -20.11 -4.07 -21.67
N ARG A 292 -18.82 -3.95 -22.01
CA ARG A 292 -18.38 -2.96 -23.04
C ARG A 292 -18.92 -3.31 -24.41
N ARG A 293 -19.17 -4.59 -24.70
CA ARG A 293 -19.67 -5.04 -26.00
C ARG A 293 -21.12 -4.65 -26.27
N ILE A 294 -21.91 -4.38 -25.24
CA ILE A 294 -23.30 -3.94 -25.39
C ILE A 294 -23.46 -2.41 -25.43
N GLU A 295 -22.37 -1.65 -25.26
CA GLU A 295 -22.39 -0.20 -25.48
C GLU A 295 -22.45 0.09 -26.98
N SER A 296 -23.47 0.87 -27.37
CA SER A 296 -23.69 1.36 -28.73
C SER A 296 -22.61 2.34 -29.18
#